data_AF-A0A8D8AV77-F1
#
_entry.id   AF-A0A8D8AV77-F1
#
_cell.length_a   1.000
_cell.length_b   1.000
_cell.length_c   1.000
_cell.angle_alpha   90.00
_cell.angle_beta   90.00
_cell.angle_gamma   90.00
#
_symmetry.space_group_name_H-M   'P 1'
#
loop_
_entity.id
_entity.type
_entity.pdbx_description
1 polymer ?
#
loop_
_entity_poly.entity_id
_entity_poly.type
_entity_poly.pdbx_seq_one_letter_code
_entity_poly.pdbx_strand_id
1 'polypeptide(L)'
;MDSDLYDEFGNYIGPDLESDDDDDQSLYGAPDQQDDLDMDDMAEEEAEREEGGADAGGSSRAIVLHEDKRYYPSALEVYGQDVETIVQEEDAQPLDKPLIEPVKRLKFQIKEQELPETSYDMEFLADLMDTPTLIRNVALIGHLHHGKTTFVDCLVRQTHPQFQDMDERNLRYTDTLFTEQERGVSIKATPITLVLPDVKSKSFLINVFDTPGHVNFSDEVTAAMRMCDGVVLFVDAAEGVSLNTERLLKHAIQERLAITVCINKVDRLMLELKLPPQDAYFKLKHIVEEINGLLTLYGDANTKQVSPILGNVCFASSLYGICFTLKSFARLYADTYDGVSAGEFARRLWGDMYFHNKSRKFTKKPPHSSAQRSFVEFILEPLYKLFAQVVGDVDTTLADTLAELNIRVTKEEMKCNIRPLLRLICNRFIGDFCGFVDMCVEHIQSPLENAQSKIDHIYTGVKESGIYQDMLNCDQNAQLMV
;
A
#
# COMPACT_ATOMS: atom_id res chain seq x y z
N MET A 1 32.51 -36.67 24.59
CA MET A 1 32.31 -35.21 24.47
C MET A 1 32.01 -34.75 25.87
N ASP A 2 32.99 -34.12 26.51
CA ASP A 2 32.94 -33.78 27.92
C ASP A 2 31.89 -32.68 28.15
N SER A 3 30.91 -32.97 29.02
CA SER A 3 29.77 -32.10 29.33
C SER A 3 30.16 -30.81 30.04
N ASP A 4 31.42 -30.69 30.45
CA ASP A 4 31.89 -29.64 31.36
C ASP A 4 32.42 -28.40 30.61
N LEU A 5 32.41 -28.43 29.27
CA LEU A 5 32.87 -27.34 28.40
C LEU A 5 31.72 -26.49 27.84
N TYR A 6 30.47 -26.77 28.23
CA TYR A 6 29.29 -26.03 27.83
C TYR A 6 28.45 -25.66 29.04
N ASP A 7 27.89 -24.45 29.06
CA ASP A 7 27.00 -24.02 30.14
C ASP A 7 25.60 -24.67 30.05
N GLU A 8 24.76 -24.46 31.07
CA GLU A 8 23.38 -25.00 31.12
C GLU A 8 22.45 -24.43 30.03
N PHE A 9 22.91 -23.46 29.23
CA PHE A 9 22.20 -22.89 28.08
C PHE A 9 22.82 -23.32 26.74
N GLY A 10 23.85 -24.16 26.75
CA GLY A 10 24.47 -24.75 25.56
C GLY A 10 25.55 -23.88 24.91
N ASN A 11 26.08 -22.86 25.59
CA ASN A 11 27.17 -22.04 25.08
C ASN A 11 28.52 -22.66 25.44
N TYR A 12 29.48 -22.65 24.51
CA TYR A 12 30.82 -23.17 24.75
C TYR A 12 31.61 -22.20 25.65
N ILE A 13 32.20 -22.73 26.72
CA ILE A 13 33.01 -22.00 27.72
C ILE A 13 34.45 -22.57 27.81
N GLY A 14 34.86 -23.38 26.83
CA GLY A 14 36.25 -23.85 26.71
C GLY A 14 37.23 -22.75 26.24
N PRO A 15 38.54 -23.01 26.29
CA PRO A 15 39.56 -22.04 25.87
C PRO A 15 39.44 -21.70 24.38
N ASP A 16 39.79 -20.46 24.02
CA ASP A 16 39.66 -19.90 22.67
C ASP A 16 40.34 -20.78 21.61
N LEU A 17 39.56 -21.19 20.60
CA LEU A 17 40.06 -21.90 19.43
C LEU A 17 40.70 -20.89 18.48
N GLU A 18 41.90 -21.19 17.96
CA GLU A 18 42.54 -20.40 16.89
C GLU A 18 41.60 -20.36 15.67
N SER A 19 41.22 -19.15 15.27
CA SER A 19 40.23 -18.86 14.24
C SER A 19 40.77 -19.11 12.83
N ASP A 20 40.12 -20.01 12.10
CA ASP A 20 40.07 -19.93 10.63
C ASP A 20 39.12 -18.76 10.29
N ASP A 21 39.68 -17.74 9.65
CA ASP A 21 38.94 -16.58 9.15
C ASP A 21 38.11 -16.97 7.92
N ASP A 22 36.81 -17.16 8.09
CA ASP A 22 35.81 -17.00 7.02
C ASP A 22 34.67 -16.14 7.58
N ASP A 23 34.76 -14.83 7.33
CA ASP A 23 33.72 -13.86 7.64
C ASP A 23 32.92 -13.51 6.39
N ASP A 24 31.64 -13.90 6.41
CA ASP A 24 30.55 -13.33 5.64
C ASP A 24 30.48 -11.81 5.86
N GLN A 25 30.60 -11.00 4.78
CA GLN A 25 30.10 -9.62 4.81
C GLN A 25 29.35 -9.19 3.55
N SER A 26 28.04 -9.03 3.78
CA SER A 26 27.17 -7.94 3.34
C SER A 26 27.13 -7.52 1.86
N LEU A 27 26.06 -8.00 1.26
CA LEU A 27 25.26 -7.42 0.18
C LEU A 27 24.83 -5.96 0.47
N TYR A 28 25.08 -5.07 -0.51
CA TYR A 28 24.59 -3.69 -0.71
C TYR A 28 25.34 -2.50 -0.07
N GLY A 29 26.00 -1.73 -0.94
CA GLY A 29 26.43 -0.34 -0.74
C GLY A 29 27.05 0.25 -2.02
N ALA A 30 26.21 0.84 -2.87
CA ALA A 30 26.55 1.55 -4.12
C ALA A 30 27.12 2.98 -3.84
N PRO A 31 27.28 3.91 -4.81
CA PRO A 31 27.67 3.86 -6.24
C PRO A 31 28.79 4.88 -6.61
N ASP A 32 29.11 4.92 -7.91
CA ASP A 32 29.52 6.08 -8.73
C ASP A 32 31.00 6.36 -9.08
N GLN A 33 31.23 6.30 -10.40
CA GLN A 33 31.88 7.29 -11.28
C GLN A 33 33.37 7.61 -11.09
N GLN A 34 34.20 7.15 -12.02
CA GLN A 34 34.72 7.97 -13.14
C GLN A 34 35.67 7.14 -14.00
N ASP A 35 35.37 7.07 -15.30
CA ASP A 35 36.40 6.88 -16.31
C ASP A 35 37.38 8.05 -16.20
N ASP A 36 38.67 7.79 -16.02
CA ASP A 36 39.72 8.55 -16.68
C ASP A 36 41.02 7.76 -16.72
N LEU A 37 41.73 8.00 -17.81
CA LEU A 37 42.91 7.35 -18.33
C LEU A 37 44.19 7.71 -17.53
N ASP A 38 45.29 7.10 -17.98
CA ASP A 38 46.71 7.44 -17.77
C ASP A 38 47.41 6.74 -16.59
N MET A 39 48.29 5.78 -16.88
CA MET A 39 49.74 5.94 -17.07
C MET A 39 50.49 6.22 -15.76
N ASP A 40 51.24 5.21 -15.31
CA ASP A 40 52.68 5.26 -14.98
C ASP A 40 53.00 4.05 -14.06
N ASP A 41 53.74 3.08 -14.55
CA ASP A 41 55.21 3.01 -14.44
C ASP A 41 55.70 2.93 -12.99
N MET A 42 55.97 1.71 -12.52
CA MET A 42 57.06 1.44 -11.58
C MET A 42 57.62 0.06 -11.90
N ALA A 43 58.68 0.08 -12.71
CA ALA A 43 59.61 -0.99 -12.93
C ALA A 43 60.29 -1.39 -11.61
N GLU A 44 60.44 -2.70 -11.38
CA GLU A 44 61.57 -3.21 -10.61
C GLU A 44 62.37 -4.16 -11.52
N GLU A 45 63.51 -3.61 -11.94
CA GLU A 45 64.59 -4.25 -12.66
C GLU A 45 65.23 -5.33 -11.78
N GLU A 46 65.22 -6.59 -12.23
CA GLU A 46 66.25 -7.54 -11.80
C GLU A 46 67.39 -7.55 -12.81
N ALA A 47 68.48 -6.95 -12.33
CA ALA A 47 69.83 -6.82 -12.85
C ALA A 47 70.28 -7.81 -13.95
N GLU A 48 70.65 -7.21 -15.07
CA GLU A 48 71.62 -7.73 -16.03
C GLU A 48 72.94 -8.14 -15.35
N ARG A 49 73.43 -9.33 -15.69
CA ARG A 49 74.86 -9.64 -15.72
C ARG A 49 75.23 -10.14 -17.11
N GLU A 50 75.44 -9.21 -18.02
CA GLU A 50 76.30 -9.37 -19.20
C GLU A 50 77.74 -8.96 -18.80
N GLU A 51 78.84 -9.48 -19.32
CA GLU A 51 79.08 -10.33 -20.48
C GLU A 51 80.49 -10.93 -20.33
N GLY A 52 80.77 -12.01 -21.04
CA GLY A 52 82.13 -12.54 -21.13
C GLY A 52 82.23 -13.68 -22.12
N GLY A 53 82.11 -13.35 -23.40
CA GLY A 53 82.44 -14.27 -24.48
C GLY A 53 83.83 -14.87 -24.28
N ALA A 54 83.90 -16.20 -24.19
CA ALA A 54 85.10 -16.98 -24.41
C ALA A 54 84.71 -18.19 -25.26
N ASP A 55 84.97 -18.07 -26.56
CA ASP A 55 85.17 -19.20 -27.44
C ASP A 55 86.26 -20.11 -26.84
N ALA A 56 85.88 -21.28 -26.35
CA ALA A 56 86.77 -22.42 -26.14
C ALA A 56 85.95 -23.67 -25.81
N GLY A 57 86.06 -24.69 -26.65
CA GLY A 57 85.54 -26.02 -26.36
C GLY A 57 85.96 -26.52 -24.97
N GLY A 58 84.98 -26.98 -24.20
CA GLY A 58 85.21 -27.51 -22.87
C GLY A 58 83.93 -28.07 -22.26
N SER A 59 83.76 -29.37 -22.37
CA SER A 59 82.74 -30.17 -21.67
C SER A 59 82.79 -29.91 -20.17
N SER A 60 81.98 -28.98 -19.65
CA SER A 60 81.66 -28.91 -18.23
C SER A 60 80.47 -29.83 -17.96
N ARG A 61 80.70 -30.90 -17.20
CA ARG A 61 79.63 -31.75 -16.67
C ARG A 61 78.94 -30.99 -15.53
N ALA A 62 78.11 -30.01 -15.88
CA ALA A 62 77.14 -29.47 -14.95
C ALA A 62 76.13 -30.59 -14.64
N ILE A 63 76.11 -31.05 -13.39
CA ILE A 63 75.17 -32.10 -12.95
C ILE A 63 73.80 -31.46 -12.81
N VAL A 64 72.85 -31.85 -13.65
CA VAL A 64 71.45 -31.48 -13.52
C VAL A 64 70.82 -32.40 -12.46
N LEU A 65 70.18 -31.81 -11.46
CA LEU A 65 69.47 -32.56 -10.43
C LEU A 65 68.28 -33.30 -11.06
N HIS A 66 67.82 -34.39 -10.43
CA HIS A 66 66.74 -35.20 -11.00
C HIS A 66 65.42 -34.42 -11.14
N GLU A 67 65.15 -33.52 -10.20
CA GLU A 67 63.99 -32.62 -10.17
C GLU A 67 64.01 -31.57 -11.30
N ASP A 68 65.19 -31.09 -11.71
CA ASP A 68 65.35 -30.09 -12.79
C ASP A 68 65.55 -30.69 -14.18
N LYS A 69 65.48 -32.02 -14.28
CA LYS A 69 65.75 -32.71 -15.54
C LYS A 69 64.57 -32.53 -16.50
N ARG A 70 64.73 -31.57 -17.43
CA ARG A 70 63.80 -31.38 -18.55
C ARG A 70 63.95 -32.53 -19.56
N TYR A 71 62.95 -33.40 -19.63
CA TYR A 71 62.95 -34.56 -20.52
C TYR A 71 62.47 -34.23 -21.95
N TYR A 72 61.68 -33.15 -22.10
CA TYR A 72 61.07 -32.75 -23.37
C TYR A 72 61.32 -31.26 -23.65
N PRO A 73 61.49 -30.85 -24.92
CA PRO A 73 61.60 -29.44 -25.31
C PRO A 73 60.30 -28.69 -25.03
N SER A 74 60.38 -27.36 -24.88
CA SER A 74 59.21 -26.53 -24.58
C SER A 74 58.24 -26.46 -25.78
N ALA A 75 56.95 -26.20 -25.52
CA ALA A 75 55.94 -26.15 -26.58
C ALA A 75 56.25 -25.05 -27.63
N LEU A 76 56.82 -23.92 -27.20
CA LEU A 76 57.25 -22.82 -28.07
C LEU A 76 58.40 -23.23 -29.01
N GLU A 77 59.34 -24.05 -28.55
CA GLU A 77 60.45 -24.54 -29.38
C GLU A 77 60.00 -25.49 -30.48
N VAL A 78 58.89 -26.22 -30.24
CA VAL A 78 58.36 -27.19 -31.21
C VAL A 78 57.51 -26.52 -32.29
N TYR A 79 56.65 -25.57 -31.92
CA TYR A 79 55.68 -24.96 -32.84
C TYR A 79 56.11 -23.59 -33.40
N GLY A 80 57.07 -22.91 -32.76
CA GLY A 80 57.56 -21.59 -33.17
C GLY A 80 56.76 -20.42 -32.58
N GLN A 81 57.24 -19.19 -32.83
CA GLN A 81 56.69 -17.96 -32.22
C GLN A 81 55.36 -17.50 -32.83
N ASP A 82 54.98 -18.00 -34.02
CA ASP A 82 53.75 -17.64 -34.72
C ASP A 82 52.50 -18.42 -34.21
N VAL A 83 52.69 -19.41 -33.32
CA VAL A 83 51.62 -20.27 -32.80
C VAL A 83 51.49 -20.10 -31.29
N GLU A 84 50.31 -19.67 -30.85
CA GLU A 84 50.00 -19.56 -29.42
C GLU A 84 49.69 -20.94 -28.83
N THR A 85 50.59 -21.44 -27.99
CA THR A 85 50.39 -22.70 -27.26
C THR A 85 49.77 -22.40 -25.90
N ILE A 86 48.48 -22.72 -25.74
CA ILE A 86 47.75 -22.55 -24.48
C ILE A 86 47.64 -23.91 -23.78
N VAL A 87 48.05 -23.98 -22.51
CA VAL A 87 47.85 -25.14 -21.64
C VAL A 87 46.74 -24.80 -20.65
N GLN A 88 45.62 -25.52 -20.71
CA GLN A 88 44.50 -25.38 -19.76
C GLN A 88 44.39 -26.66 -18.95
N GLU A 89 44.76 -26.58 -17.66
CA GLU A 89 44.73 -27.71 -16.73
C GLU A 89 43.37 -27.84 -16.02
N GLU A 90 42.66 -26.72 -15.88
CA GLU A 90 41.35 -26.64 -15.24
C GLU A 90 40.30 -26.07 -16.20
N ASP A 91 39.05 -26.47 -15.98
CA ASP A 91 37.92 -25.98 -16.78
C ASP A 91 37.69 -24.48 -16.51
N ALA A 92 37.50 -23.70 -17.58
CA ALA A 92 37.25 -22.27 -17.48
C ALA A 92 35.87 -21.90 -16.86
N GLN A 93 35.00 -22.89 -16.67
CA GLN A 93 33.70 -22.69 -16.00
C GLN A 93 33.32 -23.90 -15.14
N PRO A 94 32.69 -23.67 -13.98
CA PRO A 94 32.22 -24.73 -13.11
C PRO A 94 31.02 -25.49 -13.71
N LEU A 95 30.81 -26.74 -13.28
CA LEU A 95 29.78 -27.64 -13.83
C LEU A 95 28.33 -27.16 -13.62
N ASP A 96 28.10 -26.28 -12.65
CA ASP A 96 26.79 -25.69 -12.37
C ASP A 96 26.38 -24.65 -13.43
N LYS A 97 27.33 -24.09 -14.18
CA LYS A 97 27.05 -23.17 -15.28
C LYS A 97 26.74 -23.96 -16.56
N PRO A 98 25.49 -23.92 -17.06
CA PRO A 98 25.14 -24.65 -18.27
C PRO A 98 25.86 -24.06 -19.49
N LEU A 99 26.39 -24.92 -20.36
CA LEU A 99 27.03 -24.53 -21.64
C LEU A 99 26.08 -23.75 -22.56
N ILE A 100 24.78 -24.06 -22.51
CA ILE A 100 23.73 -23.33 -23.22
C ILE A 100 22.79 -22.78 -22.17
N GLU A 101 22.76 -21.46 -22.02
CA GLU A 101 21.89 -20.81 -21.05
C GLU A 101 20.42 -21.04 -21.42
N PRO A 102 19.59 -21.61 -20.52
CA PRO A 102 18.16 -21.72 -20.78
C PRO A 102 17.55 -20.32 -20.82
N VAL A 103 16.53 -20.14 -21.67
CA VAL A 103 15.78 -18.88 -21.71
C VAL A 103 15.01 -18.69 -20.40
N LYS A 104 15.61 -17.95 -19.46
CA LYS A 104 14.97 -17.59 -18.18
C LYS A 104 14.07 -16.37 -18.40
N ARG A 105 12.76 -16.55 -18.22
CA ARG A 105 11.82 -15.42 -18.13
C ARG A 105 11.71 -14.98 -16.68
N LEU A 106 12.47 -13.97 -16.31
CA LEU A 106 12.42 -13.40 -14.98
C LEU A 106 11.08 -12.65 -14.81
N LYS A 107 10.19 -13.22 -14.01
CA LYS A 107 8.95 -12.57 -13.57
C LYS A 107 9.11 -12.30 -12.08
N PHE A 108 9.11 -11.03 -11.69
CA PHE A 108 9.16 -10.59 -10.29
C PHE A 108 7.86 -9.96 -9.81
N GLN A 109 6.94 -9.70 -10.73
CA GLN A 109 5.67 -9.04 -10.50
C GLN A 109 4.57 -9.75 -11.28
N ILE A 110 3.39 -9.88 -10.67
CA ILE A 110 2.18 -10.28 -11.36
C ILE A 110 1.70 -9.07 -12.15
N LYS A 111 1.85 -9.14 -13.47
CA LYS A 111 1.28 -8.17 -14.41
C LYS A 111 0.34 -8.91 -15.35
N GLU A 112 -0.87 -8.42 -15.45
CA GLU A 112 -1.81 -8.81 -16.49
C GLU A 112 -1.42 -8.06 -17.78
N GLN A 113 -1.32 -8.79 -18.89
CA GLN A 113 -0.96 -8.22 -20.19
C GLN A 113 -2.18 -7.67 -20.93
N GLU A 114 -3.35 -8.20 -20.63
CA GLU A 114 -4.62 -7.80 -21.19
C GLU A 114 -5.38 -6.93 -20.19
N LEU A 115 -6.14 -5.97 -20.71
CA LEU A 115 -6.96 -5.09 -19.87
C LEU A 115 -8.19 -5.88 -19.38
N PRO A 116 -8.49 -5.86 -18.07
CA PRO A 116 -9.67 -6.52 -17.54
C PRO A 116 -10.94 -5.79 -17.94
N GLU A 117 -12.07 -6.50 -17.96
CA GLU A 117 -13.36 -5.88 -18.20
C GLU A 117 -13.77 -5.01 -17.01
N THR A 118 -14.19 -3.78 -17.32
CA THR A 118 -14.62 -2.76 -16.35
C THR A 118 -16.09 -2.44 -16.53
N SER A 119 -16.70 -1.85 -15.50
CA SER A 119 -18.09 -1.37 -15.54
C SER A 119 -18.27 -0.10 -16.36
N TYR A 120 -17.17 0.55 -16.74
CA TYR A 120 -17.12 1.79 -17.52
C TYR A 120 -16.24 1.59 -18.75
N ASP A 121 -16.46 2.37 -19.80
CA ASP A 121 -15.65 2.31 -21.01
C ASP A 121 -14.29 3.00 -20.80
N MET A 122 -13.23 2.46 -21.38
CA MET A 122 -11.88 3.05 -21.30
C MET A 122 -11.80 4.42 -22.00
N GLU A 123 -12.63 4.66 -23.03
CA GLU A 123 -12.78 5.97 -23.66
C GLU A 123 -13.35 7.00 -22.68
N PHE A 124 -14.36 6.60 -21.89
CA PHE A 124 -14.93 7.48 -20.86
C PHE A 124 -13.93 7.82 -19.75
N LEU A 125 -13.04 6.87 -19.39
CA LEU A 125 -11.94 7.15 -18.48
C LEU A 125 -10.98 8.20 -19.07
N ALA A 126 -10.62 8.08 -20.34
CA ALA A 126 -9.75 9.05 -21.02
C ALA A 126 -10.40 10.45 -21.09
N ASP A 127 -11.68 10.55 -21.42
CA ASP A 127 -12.41 11.83 -21.45
C ASP A 127 -12.46 12.51 -20.07
N LEU A 128 -12.52 11.72 -18.98
CA LEU A 128 -12.44 12.25 -17.62
C LEU A 128 -11.03 12.73 -17.25
N MET A 129 -9.98 12.13 -17.80
CA MET A 129 -8.60 12.59 -17.62
C MET A 129 -8.37 13.98 -18.23
N ASP A 130 -9.09 14.31 -19.29
CA ASP A 130 -9.04 15.64 -19.93
C ASP A 130 -9.74 16.72 -19.09
N THR A 131 -10.46 16.36 -18.03
CA THR A 131 -11.17 17.33 -17.18
C THR A 131 -10.60 17.36 -15.75
N PRO A 132 -9.61 18.21 -15.44
CA PRO A 132 -8.95 18.26 -14.13
C PRO A 132 -9.92 18.47 -12.95
N THR A 133 -11.05 19.15 -13.16
CA THR A 133 -12.05 19.40 -12.09
C THR A 133 -12.73 18.13 -11.58
N LEU A 134 -12.78 17.07 -12.39
CA LEU A 134 -13.40 15.78 -12.07
C LEU A 134 -12.39 14.74 -11.56
N ILE A 135 -11.11 15.10 -11.48
CA ILE A 135 -10.04 14.24 -10.99
C ILE A 135 -9.83 14.47 -9.50
N ARG A 136 -9.55 13.40 -8.75
CA ARG A 136 -9.08 13.46 -7.36
C ARG A 136 -7.86 12.56 -7.19
N ASN A 137 -6.74 13.15 -6.78
CA ASN A 137 -5.52 12.41 -6.44
C ASN A 137 -5.46 12.20 -4.93
N VAL A 138 -5.55 10.94 -4.50
CA VAL A 138 -5.74 10.57 -3.10
C VAL A 138 -4.74 9.49 -2.68
N ALA A 139 -3.99 9.74 -1.61
CA ALA A 139 -3.16 8.71 -0.99
C ALA A 139 -3.90 8.06 0.18
N LEU A 140 -3.95 6.72 0.19
CA LEU A 140 -4.44 5.97 1.34
C LEU A 140 -3.28 5.74 2.30
N ILE A 141 -3.34 6.33 3.48
CA ILE A 141 -2.27 6.29 4.49
C ILE A 141 -2.79 5.66 5.76
N GLY A 142 -1.93 5.04 6.56
CA GLY A 142 -2.35 4.45 7.85
C GLY A 142 -1.40 3.36 8.31
N HIS A 143 -1.56 2.92 9.55
CA HIS A 143 -0.70 1.91 10.16
C HIS A 143 -0.80 0.54 9.45
N LEU A 144 0.13 -0.34 9.79
CA LEU A 144 0.21 -1.72 9.29
C LEU A 144 -1.11 -2.45 9.54
N HIS A 145 -1.57 -3.18 8.53
CA HIS A 145 -2.80 -3.98 8.56
C HIS A 145 -4.09 -3.23 8.91
N HIS A 146 -4.18 -1.90 8.77
CA HIS A 146 -5.45 -1.17 8.90
C HIS A 146 -6.43 -1.35 7.72
N GLY A 147 -6.11 -2.23 6.77
CA GLY A 147 -7.01 -2.63 5.67
C GLY A 147 -7.05 -1.70 4.46
N LYS A 148 -5.95 -1.00 4.15
CA LYS A 148 -5.79 -0.12 2.99
C LYS A 148 -5.92 -0.87 1.66
N THR A 149 -5.02 -1.83 1.42
CA THR A 149 -5.04 -2.74 0.25
C THR A 149 -6.38 -3.46 0.12
N THR A 150 -6.94 -3.96 1.22
CA THR A 150 -8.27 -4.60 1.21
C THR A 150 -9.40 -3.63 0.85
N PHE A 151 -9.27 -2.34 1.20
CA PHE A 151 -10.22 -1.31 0.79
C PHE A 151 -10.13 -1.06 -0.72
N VAL A 152 -8.91 -0.96 -1.25
CA VAL A 152 -8.68 -0.86 -2.71
C VAL A 152 -9.27 -2.06 -3.43
N ASP A 153 -9.09 -3.27 -2.90
CA ASP A 153 -9.71 -4.47 -3.47
C ASP A 153 -11.25 -4.37 -3.52
N CYS A 154 -11.90 -3.61 -2.64
CA CYS A 154 -13.34 -3.41 -2.71
C CYS A 154 -13.70 -2.46 -3.84
N LEU A 155 -12.94 -1.38 -4.03
CA LEU A 155 -13.11 -0.46 -5.15
C LEU A 155 -12.89 -1.17 -6.50
N VAL A 156 -11.88 -2.05 -6.58
CA VAL A 156 -11.61 -2.87 -7.76
C VAL A 156 -12.78 -3.81 -8.02
N ARG A 157 -13.30 -4.52 -7.02
CA ARG A 157 -14.48 -5.42 -7.21
C ARG A 157 -15.77 -4.70 -7.57
N GLN A 158 -15.92 -3.44 -7.17
CA GLN A 158 -17.05 -2.61 -7.59
C GLN A 158 -16.93 -2.22 -9.08
N THR A 159 -15.71 -1.97 -9.55
CA THR A 159 -15.45 -1.47 -10.91
C THR A 159 -15.19 -2.59 -11.93
N HIS A 160 -14.76 -3.77 -11.49
CA HIS A 160 -14.39 -4.90 -12.34
C HIS A 160 -15.26 -6.12 -11.96
N PRO A 161 -16.32 -6.41 -12.73
CA PRO A 161 -17.25 -7.49 -12.42
C PRO A 161 -16.60 -8.88 -12.32
N GLN A 162 -15.50 -9.10 -13.06
CA GLN A 162 -14.78 -10.37 -13.08
C GLN A 162 -14.21 -10.76 -11.71
N PHE A 163 -13.89 -9.78 -10.87
CA PHE A 163 -13.30 -10.03 -9.55
C PHE A 163 -14.33 -10.19 -8.43
N GLN A 164 -15.63 -10.29 -8.75
CA GLN A 164 -16.71 -10.53 -7.78
C GLN A 164 -16.79 -11.98 -7.28
N ASP A 165 -15.85 -12.85 -7.63
CA ASP A 165 -15.87 -14.26 -7.22
C ASP A 165 -16.07 -14.44 -5.71
N MET A 166 -16.89 -15.44 -5.38
CA MET A 166 -17.31 -15.77 -4.01
C MET A 166 -16.22 -16.48 -3.19
N ASP A 167 -15.00 -16.57 -3.73
CA ASP A 167 -13.87 -17.21 -3.06
C ASP A 167 -13.38 -16.41 -1.87
N GLU A 168 -13.02 -17.12 -0.80
CA GLU A 168 -12.50 -16.53 0.45
C GLU A 168 -11.09 -15.92 0.31
N ARG A 169 -10.49 -15.95 -0.88
CA ARG A 169 -9.15 -15.37 -1.08
C ARG A 169 -9.22 -13.85 -1.09
N ASN A 170 -8.47 -13.25 -0.18
CA ASN A 170 -8.14 -11.83 -0.26
C ASN A 170 -7.28 -11.61 -1.51
N LEU A 171 -7.85 -11.02 -2.56
CA LEU A 171 -7.16 -10.77 -3.82
C LEU A 171 -5.88 -9.93 -3.67
N ARG A 172 -5.89 -8.92 -2.77
CA ARG A 172 -4.79 -7.97 -2.60
C ARG A 172 -4.22 -7.50 -3.93
N TYR A 173 -5.09 -6.93 -4.75
CA TYR A 173 -4.85 -6.61 -6.15
C TYR A 173 -3.65 -5.70 -6.36
N THR A 174 -3.40 -4.76 -5.44
CA THR A 174 -2.28 -3.81 -5.49
C THR A 174 -0.94 -4.41 -5.03
N ASP A 175 -0.95 -5.52 -4.30
CA ASP A 175 0.25 -6.27 -3.88
C ASP A 175 0.72 -7.14 -5.06
N THR A 176 1.36 -6.51 -6.04
CA THR A 176 1.74 -7.15 -7.31
C THR A 176 3.08 -7.87 -7.25
N LEU A 177 3.96 -7.52 -6.31
CA LEU A 177 5.26 -8.18 -6.16
C LEU A 177 5.10 -9.51 -5.43
N PHE A 178 5.84 -10.55 -5.86
CA PHE A 178 5.77 -11.85 -5.18
C PHE A 178 6.17 -11.76 -3.70
N THR A 179 7.15 -10.92 -3.38
CA THR A 179 7.58 -10.68 -2.00
C THR A 179 6.48 -10.05 -1.14
N GLU A 180 5.63 -9.19 -1.70
CA GLU A 180 4.49 -8.59 -0.97
C GLU A 180 3.45 -9.64 -0.62
N GLN A 181 3.16 -10.54 -1.57
CA GLN A 181 2.20 -11.63 -1.38
C GLN A 181 2.69 -12.66 -0.37
N GLU A 182 3.97 -13.05 -0.45
CA GLU A 182 4.58 -14.01 0.48
C GLU A 182 4.67 -13.45 1.90
N ARG A 183 5.10 -12.19 2.05
CA ARG A 183 5.23 -11.55 3.37
C ARG A 183 3.89 -11.06 3.92
N GLY A 184 2.87 -10.90 3.07
CA GLY A 184 1.59 -10.33 3.44
C GLY A 184 1.68 -8.86 3.86
N VAL A 185 2.71 -8.13 3.46
CA VAL A 185 2.95 -6.72 3.76
C VAL A 185 3.25 -6.00 2.45
N SER A 186 2.51 -4.92 2.16
CA SER A 186 2.78 -4.04 1.04
C SER A 186 4.11 -3.31 1.25
N ILE A 187 4.95 -3.31 0.23
CA ILE A 187 6.31 -2.75 0.23
C ILE A 187 6.34 -1.50 -0.64
N LYS A 188 5.69 -1.52 -1.82
CA LYS A 188 5.68 -0.41 -2.78
C LYS A 188 4.34 0.31 -2.78
N ALA A 189 4.38 1.62 -3.03
CA ALA A 189 3.16 2.38 -3.26
C ALA A 189 2.64 2.12 -4.69
N THR A 190 1.48 1.47 -4.82
CA THR A 190 0.89 1.13 -6.12
C THR A 190 -0.27 2.09 -6.42
N PRO A 191 -0.17 2.93 -7.48
CA PRO A 191 -1.29 3.75 -7.91
C PRO A 191 -2.32 2.91 -8.68
N ILE A 192 -3.59 3.26 -8.50
CA ILE A 192 -4.70 2.73 -9.30
C ILE A 192 -5.65 3.87 -9.66
N THR A 193 -6.05 3.93 -10.92
CA THR A 193 -7.02 4.92 -11.42
C THR A 193 -8.35 4.23 -11.67
N LEU A 194 -9.39 4.71 -11.00
CA LEU A 194 -10.73 4.14 -11.11
C LEU A 194 -11.77 5.25 -11.33
N VAL A 195 -12.77 4.97 -12.14
CA VAL A 195 -13.95 5.82 -12.27
C VAL A 195 -15.00 5.36 -11.27
N LEU A 196 -15.36 6.24 -10.33
CA LEU A 196 -16.26 5.92 -9.23
C LEU A 196 -17.42 6.93 -9.15
N PRO A 197 -18.67 6.46 -8.99
CA PRO A 197 -19.83 7.34 -8.82
C PRO A 197 -19.91 7.89 -7.40
N ASP A 198 -20.16 9.19 -7.30
CA ASP A 198 -20.55 9.86 -6.06
C ASP A 198 -21.97 9.44 -5.62
N VAL A 199 -22.36 9.81 -4.40
CA VAL A 199 -23.73 9.69 -3.88
C VAL A 199 -24.71 10.20 -4.94
N LYS A 200 -24.50 11.34 -5.59
CA LYS A 200 -25.39 11.88 -6.65
C LYS A 200 -25.34 11.13 -7.99
N SER A 201 -24.67 9.98 -8.06
CA SER A 201 -24.46 9.21 -9.29
C SER A 201 -23.66 9.95 -10.37
N LYS A 202 -22.86 10.95 -9.97
CA LYS A 202 -21.91 11.61 -10.86
C LYS A 202 -20.57 10.90 -10.75
N SER A 203 -20.02 10.46 -11.87
CA SER A 203 -18.73 9.78 -11.92
C SER A 203 -17.57 10.77 -11.79
N PHE A 204 -16.57 10.38 -10.99
CA PHE A 204 -15.31 11.08 -10.83
C PHE A 204 -14.16 10.11 -11.10
N LEU A 205 -13.05 10.63 -11.61
CA LEU A 205 -11.82 9.88 -11.77
C LEU A 205 -11.01 10.00 -10.47
N ILE A 206 -10.81 8.89 -9.78
CA ILE A 206 -10.06 8.85 -8.53
C ILE A 206 -8.76 8.10 -8.79
N ASN A 207 -7.65 8.83 -8.68
CA ASN A 207 -6.31 8.27 -8.63
C ASN A 207 -6.01 7.94 -7.17
N VAL A 208 -6.02 6.65 -6.84
CA VAL A 208 -5.78 6.15 -5.49
C VAL A 208 -4.36 5.61 -5.42
N PHE A 209 -3.56 6.13 -4.50
CA PHE A 209 -2.27 5.54 -4.16
C PHE A 209 -2.44 4.63 -2.94
N ASP A 210 -2.29 3.32 -3.13
CA ASP A 210 -2.21 2.38 -2.01
C ASP A 210 -0.79 2.41 -1.45
N THR A 211 -0.61 2.95 -0.25
CA THR A 211 0.72 3.12 0.35
C THR A 211 1.01 2.04 1.40
N PRO A 212 2.28 1.65 1.59
CA PRO A 212 2.64 0.65 2.59
C PRO A 212 2.35 1.15 4.01
N GLY A 213 1.89 0.24 4.88
CA GLY A 213 1.55 0.57 6.28
C GLY A 213 2.68 0.40 7.28
N HIS A 214 3.76 -0.27 6.88
CA HIS A 214 4.90 -0.55 7.74
C HIS A 214 5.77 0.71 7.89
N VAL A 215 6.23 0.99 9.12
CA VAL A 215 6.97 2.22 9.45
C VAL A 215 8.25 2.39 8.62
N ASN A 216 8.92 1.27 8.33
CA ASN A 216 10.16 1.26 7.53
C ASN A 216 9.98 1.71 6.08
N PHE A 217 8.76 1.69 5.54
CA PHE A 217 8.46 2.11 4.16
C PHE A 217 7.76 3.48 4.12
N SER A 218 8.09 4.36 5.08
CA SER A 218 7.51 5.70 5.16
C SER A 218 8.00 6.63 4.04
N ASP A 219 9.12 6.29 3.41
CA ASP A 219 9.64 6.92 2.19
C ASP A 219 8.65 6.78 1.02
N GLU A 220 8.11 5.58 0.78
CA GLU A 220 7.09 5.32 -0.25
C GLU A 220 5.80 6.11 0.03
N VAL A 221 5.39 6.20 1.30
CA VAL A 221 4.24 7.01 1.70
C VAL A 221 4.48 8.49 1.42
N THR A 222 5.69 8.98 1.70
CA THR A 222 6.07 10.39 1.47
C THR A 222 6.09 10.71 -0.03
N ALA A 223 6.61 9.81 -0.86
CA ALA A 223 6.58 9.94 -2.31
C ALA A 223 5.14 10.02 -2.83
N ALA A 224 4.25 9.15 -2.35
CA ALA A 224 2.84 9.16 -2.72
C ALA A 224 2.11 10.43 -2.25
N MET A 225 2.37 10.89 -1.02
CA MET A 225 1.80 12.14 -0.48
C MET A 225 2.11 13.34 -1.36
N ARG A 226 3.34 13.47 -1.85
CA ARG A 226 3.75 14.59 -2.73
C ARG A 226 3.04 14.58 -4.08
N MET A 227 2.73 13.40 -4.62
CA MET A 227 2.00 13.26 -5.88
C MET A 227 0.49 13.51 -5.70
N CYS A 228 -0.06 13.31 -4.50
CA CYS A 228 -1.49 13.46 -4.22
C CYS A 228 -1.89 14.88 -3.81
N ASP A 229 -3.19 15.17 -3.85
CA ASP A 229 -3.76 16.45 -3.42
C ASP A 229 -4.45 16.35 -2.06
N GLY A 230 -4.76 15.13 -1.63
CA GLY A 230 -5.27 14.83 -0.30
C GLY A 230 -4.93 13.43 0.15
N VAL A 231 -5.17 13.17 1.43
CA VAL A 231 -4.92 11.90 2.08
C VAL A 231 -6.18 11.37 2.76
N VAL A 232 -6.31 10.04 2.75
CA VAL A 232 -7.31 9.31 3.53
C VAL A 232 -6.57 8.49 4.58
N LEU A 233 -6.74 8.89 5.83
CA LEU A 233 -6.14 8.21 6.99
C LEU A 233 -6.98 7.02 7.42
N PHE A 234 -6.45 5.81 7.26
CA PHE A 234 -7.05 4.57 7.71
C PHE A 234 -6.71 4.28 9.17
N VAL A 235 -7.74 4.14 9.99
CA VAL A 235 -7.64 3.79 11.41
C VAL A 235 -8.49 2.56 11.68
N ASP A 236 -7.90 1.54 12.31
CA ASP A 236 -8.65 0.36 12.73
C ASP A 236 -9.54 0.72 13.92
N ALA A 237 -10.84 0.41 13.82
CA ALA A 237 -11.82 0.71 14.85
C ALA A 237 -11.53 0.02 16.20
N ALA A 238 -10.93 -1.18 16.18
CA ALA A 238 -10.58 -1.93 17.38
C ALA A 238 -9.32 -1.38 18.05
N GLU A 239 -8.25 -1.19 17.26
CA GLU A 239 -6.94 -0.73 17.78
C GLU A 239 -6.99 0.76 18.14
N GLY A 240 -7.56 1.60 17.28
CA GLY A 240 -7.57 3.06 17.42
C GLY A 240 -6.33 3.71 16.82
N VAL A 241 -5.94 4.87 17.34
CA VAL A 241 -4.81 5.64 16.82
C VAL A 241 -3.48 5.03 17.28
N SER A 242 -2.71 4.50 16.34
CA SER A 242 -1.39 3.91 16.58
C SER A 242 -0.25 4.92 16.33
N LEU A 243 0.98 4.59 16.76
CA LEU A 243 2.15 5.46 16.59
C LEU A 243 2.40 5.88 15.12
N ASN A 244 2.26 4.95 14.16
CA ASN A 244 2.46 5.29 12.75
C ASN A 244 1.36 6.25 12.25
N THR A 245 0.13 6.12 12.76
CA THR A 245 -0.99 7.00 12.42
C THR A 245 -0.66 8.45 12.79
N GLU A 246 -0.09 8.69 13.98
CA GLU A 246 0.38 10.01 14.42
C GLU A 246 1.48 10.56 13.51
N ARG A 247 2.50 9.74 13.19
CA ARG A 247 3.62 10.14 12.33
C ARG A 247 3.14 10.52 10.94
N LEU A 248 2.32 9.69 10.32
CA LEU A 248 1.74 9.93 9.00
C LEU A 248 0.84 11.17 8.98
N LEU A 249 0.05 11.37 10.03
CA LEU A 249 -0.79 12.57 10.17
C LEU A 249 0.08 13.83 10.25
N LYS A 250 1.15 13.81 11.05
CA LYS A 250 2.11 14.91 11.14
C LYS A 250 2.75 15.21 9.79
N HIS A 251 3.17 14.19 9.05
CA HIS A 251 3.75 14.36 7.70
C HIS A 251 2.73 14.94 6.71
N ALA A 252 1.47 14.47 6.72
CA ALA A 252 0.43 15.00 5.83
C ALA A 252 0.14 16.50 6.08
N ILE A 253 0.16 16.93 7.35
CA ILE A 253 0.02 18.35 7.71
C ILE A 253 1.20 19.16 7.19
N GLN A 254 2.43 18.65 7.33
CA GLN A 254 3.64 19.32 6.85
C GLN A 254 3.63 19.54 5.33
N GLU A 255 3.12 18.57 4.58
CA GLU A 255 2.93 18.63 3.12
C GLU A 255 1.67 19.43 2.70
N ARG A 256 0.96 20.04 3.65
CA ARG A 256 -0.24 20.90 3.42
C ARG A 256 -1.39 20.21 2.68
N LEU A 257 -1.54 18.89 2.88
CA LEU A 257 -2.56 18.10 2.19
C LEU A 257 -3.91 18.18 2.89
N ALA A 258 -4.99 18.02 2.12
CA ALA A 258 -6.33 17.85 2.69
C ALA A 258 -6.44 16.50 3.41
N ILE A 259 -6.91 16.50 4.67
CA ILE A 259 -6.97 15.30 5.50
C ILE A 259 -8.42 14.82 5.64
N THR A 260 -8.65 13.56 5.29
CA THR A 260 -9.89 12.83 5.53
C THR A 260 -9.60 11.53 6.28
N VAL A 261 -10.58 10.96 6.97
CA VAL A 261 -10.38 9.79 7.83
C VAL A 261 -11.34 8.67 7.45
N CYS A 262 -10.79 7.46 7.29
CA CYS A 262 -11.56 6.23 7.15
C CYS A 262 -11.35 5.37 8.41
N ILE A 263 -12.40 5.24 9.22
CA ILE A 263 -12.39 4.31 10.35
C ILE A 263 -12.80 2.94 9.81
N ASN A 264 -11.81 2.09 9.59
CA ASN A 264 -11.98 0.78 8.99
C ASN A 264 -12.12 -0.32 10.06
N LYS A 265 -12.52 -1.52 9.63
CA LYS A 265 -12.72 -2.69 10.46
C LYS A 265 -13.75 -2.51 11.58
N VAL A 266 -14.81 -1.74 11.31
CA VAL A 266 -15.92 -1.55 12.26
C VAL A 266 -16.59 -2.88 12.64
N ASP A 267 -16.49 -3.89 11.78
CA ASP A 267 -16.92 -5.27 12.05
C ASP A 267 -16.21 -5.92 13.23
N ARG A 268 -14.96 -5.56 13.55
CA ARG A 268 -14.25 -6.09 14.72
C ARG A 268 -14.92 -5.67 16.03
N LEU A 269 -15.53 -4.48 16.07
CA LEU A 269 -16.31 -4.03 17.23
C LEU A 269 -17.52 -4.94 17.48
N MET A 270 -18.13 -5.42 16.39
CA MET A 270 -19.33 -6.26 16.39
C MET A 270 -19.02 -7.73 16.65
N LEU A 271 -18.06 -8.29 15.91
CA LEU A 271 -17.81 -9.74 15.84
C LEU A 271 -16.72 -10.21 16.81
N GLU A 272 -15.63 -9.45 16.95
CA GLU A 272 -14.49 -9.82 17.79
C GLU A 272 -14.70 -9.33 19.23
N LEU A 273 -14.82 -8.01 19.42
CA LEU A 273 -14.96 -7.40 20.74
C LEU A 273 -16.37 -7.52 21.31
N LYS A 274 -17.37 -7.74 20.45
CA LYS A 274 -18.80 -7.88 20.83
C LYS A 274 -19.28 -6.77 21.76
N LEU A 275 -18.86 -5.54 21.49
CA LEU A 275 -19.24 -4.38 22.29
C LEU A 275 -20.73 -4.09 22.12
N PRO A 276 -21.43 -3.62 23.17
CA PRO A 276 -22.75 -3.05 22.98
C PRO A 276 -22.70 -1.86 21.99
N PRO A 277 -23.76 -1.62 21.18
CA PRO A 277 -23.77 -0.54 20.20
C PRO A 277 -23.45 0.86 20.77
N GLN A 278 -23.82 1.11 22.04
CA GLN A 278 -23.50 2.36 22.72
C GLN A 278 -22.00 2.52 23.00
N ASP A 279 -21.34 1.45 23.44
CA ASP A 279 -19.91 1.46 23.76
C ASP A 279 -19.07 1.50 22.48
N ALA A 280 -19.52 0.82 21.43
CA ALA A 280 -18.93 0.93 20.10
C ALA A 280 -18.99 2.37 19.57
N TYR A 281 -20.10 3.07 19.74
CA TYR A 281 -20.20 4.50 19.40
C TYR A 281 -19.20 5.34 20.20
N PHE A 282 -19.04 5.11 21.50
CA PHE A 282 -18.05 5.82 22.31
C PHE A 282 -16.62 5.56 21.85
N LYS A 283 -16.28 4.32 21.46
CA LYS A 283 -14.98 3.97 20.90
C LYS A 283 -14.73 4.72 19.57
N LEU A 284 -15.71 4.74 18.66
CA LEU A 284 -15.63 5.49 17.40
C LEU A 284 -15.49 7.01 17.64
N LYS A 285 -16.27 7.55 18.58
CA LYS A 285 -16.19 8.97 18.97
C LYS A 285 -14.82 9.30 19.56
N HIS A 286 -14.27 8.43 20.41
CA HIS A 286 -12.96 8.60 21.00
C HIS A 286 -11.85 8.66 19.94
N ILE A 287 -11.89 7.78 18.92
CA ILE A 287 -10.95 7.80 17.80
C ILE A 287 -10.98 9.14 17.07
N VAL A 288 -12.18 9.66 16.77
CA VAL A 288 -12.34 10.97 16.11
C VAL A 288 -11.81 12.11 16.98
N GLU A 289 -12.06 12.07 18.30
CA GLU A 289 -11.57 13.08 19.25
C GLU A 289 -10.04 13.04 19.38
N GLU A 290 -9.44 11.85 19.41
CA GLU A 290 -7.99 11.66 19.47
C GLU A 290 -7.30 12.21 18.21
N ILE A 291 -7.82 11.90 17.01
CA ILE A 291 -7.31 12.46 15.76
C ILE A 291 -7.41 13.99 15.76
N ASN A 292 -8.52 14.56 16.22
CA ASN A 292 -8.66 16.02 16.35
C ASN A 292 -7.68 16.62 17.35
N GLY A 293 -7.37 15.91 18.43
CA GLY A 293 -6.31 16.29 19.37
C GLY A 293 -4.96 16.40 18.68
N LEU A 294 -4.60 15.41 17.86
CA LEU A 294 -3.37 15.41 17.08
C LEU A 294 -3.35 16.50 15.99
N LEU A 295 -4.48 16.73 15.30
CA LEU A 295 -4.62 17.83 14.34
C LEU A 295 -4.43 19.19 15.00
N THR A 296 -4.91 19.35 16.24
CA THR A 296 -4.75 20.60 17.00
C THR A 296 -3.32 20.77 17.51
N LEU A 297 -2.62 19.67 17.80
CA LEU A 297 -1.25 19.67 18.28
C LEU A 297 -0.23 20.01 17.18
N TYR A 298 -0.40 19.44 15.99
CA TYR A 298 0.55 19.59 14.87
C TYR A 298 0.11 20.58 13.80
N GLY A 299 -1.18 20.89 13.74
CA GLY A 299 -1.76 21.76 12.72
C GLY A 299 -1.69 23.24 13.07
N ASP A 300 -1.67 24.05 12.02
CA ASP A 300 -1.87 25.50 12.11
C ASP A 300 -3.35 25.85 12.25
N ALA A 301 -3.66 27.13 12.51
CA ALA A 301 -5.03 27.65 12.62
C ALA A 301 -5.93 27.37 11.39
N ASN A 302 -5.34 27.07 10.23
CA ASN A 302 -6.05 26.74 8.99
C ASN A 302 -6.39 25.24 8.85
N THR A 303 -5.91 24.40 9.76
CA THR A 303 -6.13 22.95 9.71
C THR A 303 -7.58 22.64 10.04
N LYS A 304 -8.29 22.01 9.09
CA LYS A 304 -9.69 21.64 9.27
C LYS A 304 -9.80 20.47 10.24
N GLN A 305 -10.73 20.57 11.18
CA GLN A 305 -11.07 19.46 12.09
C GLN A 305 -11.82 18.35 11.35
N VAL A 306 -11.69 17.12 11.85
CA VAL A 306 -12.38 15.94 11.34
C VAL A 306 -13.65 15.64 12.14
N SER A 307 -14.77 15.46 11.45
CA SER A 307 -16.04 15.10 12.05
C SER A 307 -16.94 14.40 11.04
N PRO A 308 -17.60 13.29 11.42
CA PRO A 308 -18.59 12.64 10.56
C PRO A 308 -19.71 13.57 10.07
N ILE A 309 -20.05 14.62 10.85
CA ILE A 309 -21.08 15.62 10.48
C ILE A 309 -20.63 16.47 9.28
N LEU A 310 -19.32 16.75 9.19
CA LEU A 310 -18.74 17.52 8.09
C LEU A 310 -18.58 16.67 6.83
N GLY A 311 -18.67 15.34 6.94
CA GLY A 311 -18.51 14.42 5.82
C GLY A 311 -17.06 14.02 5.52
N ASN A 312 -16.08 14.47 6.32
CA ASN A 312 -14.66 14.11 6.15
C ASN A 312 -14.24 12.86 6.92
N VAL A 313 -15.20 12.16 7.54
CA VAL A 313 -14.98 10.87 8.19
C VAL A 313 -15.95 9.85 7.59
N CYS A 314 -15.40 8.74 7.09
CA CYS A 314 -16.17 7.58 6.67
C CYS A 314 -15.92 6.39 7.60
N PHE A 315 -16.91 5.50 7.67
CA PHE A 315 -16.85 4.25 8.42
C PHE A 315 -16.85 3.11 7.43
N ALA A 316 -15.94 2.15 7.60
CA ALA A 316 -15.78 1.05 6.68
C ALA A 316 -15.52 -0.29 7.37
N SER A 317 -15.85 -1.34 6.65
CA SER A 317 -15.32 -2.68 6.86
C SER A 317 -14.96 -3.23 5.48
N SER A 318 -13.69 -3.10 5.10
CA SER A 318 -13.22 -3.59 3.79
C SER A 318 -13.39 -5.10 3.63
N LEU A 319 -13.37 -5.87 4.72
CA LEU A 319 -13.54 -7.33 4.64
C LEU A 319 -14.95 -7.71 4.12
N TYR A 320 -15.96 -6.97 4.59
CA TYR A 320 -17.36 -7.24 4.26
C TYR A 320 -17.95 -6.25 3.25
N GLY A 321 -17.11 -5.40 2.64
CA GLY A 321 -17.54 -4.45 1.62
C GLY A 321 -18.48 -3.35 2.13
N ILE A 322 -18.33 -2.97 3.40
CA ILE A 322 -19.10 -1.86 3.98
C ILE A 322 -18.28 -0.58 3.84
N CYS A 323 -18.86 0.47 3.28
CA CYS A 323 -18.32 1.81 3.37
C CYS A 323 -19.45 2.83 3.37
N PHE A 324 -19.53 3.66 4.40
CA PHE A 324 -20.55 4.71 4.48
C PHE A 324 -20.05 5.97 5.20
N THR A 325 -20.51 7.11 4.73
CA THR A 325 -20.61 8.37 5.47
C THR A 325 -22.04 8.56 5.98
N LEU A 326 -22.26 9.52 6.88
CA LEU A 326 -23.62 9.85 7.35
C LEU A 326 -24.56 10.21 6.21
N LYS A 327 -24.04 10.86 5.16
CA LYS A 327 -24.82 11.28 3.98
C LYS A 327 -25.19 10.11 3.08
N SER A 328 -24.26 9.18 2.82
CA SER A 328 -24.58 7.95 2.08
C SER A 328 -25.61 7.07 2.81
N PHE A 329 -25.46 6.88 4.13
CA PHE A 329 -26.42 6.09 4.91
C PHE A 329 -27.79 6.78 5.01
N ALA A 330 -27.80 8.11 5.15
CA ALA A 330 -29.02 8.89 5.12
C ALA A 330 -29.75 8.80 3.77
N ARG A 331 -29.02 8.62 2.66
CA ARG A 331 -29.62 8.40 1.35
C ARG A 331 -30.28 7.03 1.26
N LEU A 332 -29.67 5.97 1.79
CA LEU A 332 -30.31 4.65 1.87
C LEU A 332 -31.69 4.73 2.54
N TYR A 333 -31.81 5.52 3.62
CA TYR A 333 -33.10 5.81 4.25
C TYR A 333 -34.04 6.64 3.38
N ALA A 334 -33.54 7.63 2.65
CA ALA A 334 -34.36 8.47 1.77
C ALA A 334 -34.89 7.70 0.55
N ASP A 335 -34.11 6.73 0.04
CA ASP A 335 -34.50 5.88 -1.09
C ASP A 335 -35.51 4.80 -0.64
N THR A 336 -35.46 4.38 0.63
CA THR A 336 -36.39 3.39 1.20
C THR A 336 -37.69 4.03 1.73
N TYR A 337 -37.61 5.24 2.30
CA TYR A 337 -38.72 5.91 2.96
C TYR A 337 -38.97 7.31 2.38
N ASP A 338 -40.17 7.52 1.85
CA ASP A 338 -40.59 8.81 1.30
C ASP A 338 -40.61 9.94 2.36
N GLY A 339 -40.11 11.12 1.97
CA GLY A 339 -40.20 12.36 2.77
C GLY A 339 -39.01 12.64 3.71
N VAL A 340 -37.94 11.84 3.66
CA VAL A 340 -36.70 12.10 4.40
C VAL A 340 -35.69 12.84 3.53
N SER A 341 -35.24 14.03 3.97
CA SER A 341 -34.14 14.74 3.29
C SER A 341 -32.79 14.22 3.77
N ALA A 342 -32.05 13.55 2.88
CA ALA A 342 -30.77 12.91 3.21
C ALA A 342 -29.75 13.89 3.85
N GLY A 343 -29.65 15.11 3.33
CA GLY A 343 -28.71 16.11 3.83
C GLY A 343 -29.02 16.63 5.24
N GLU A 344 -30.29 16.89 5.58
CA GLU A 344 -30.62 17.32 6.94
C GLU A 344 -30.59 16.18 7.94
N PHE A 345 -30.97 14.97 7.50
CA PHE A 345 -30.92 13.78 8.30
C PHE A 345 -29.47 13.46 8.69
N ALA A 346 -28.54 13.46 7.73
CA ALA A 346 -27.11 13.23 7.96
C ALA A 346 -26.51 14.14 9.04
N ARG A 347 -26.86 15.43 9.04
CA ARG A 347 -26.37 16.40 10.05
C ARG A 347 -26.83 16.09 11.48
N ARG A 348 -27.89 15.29 11.65
CA ARG A 348 -28.50 14.95 12.94
C ARG A 348 -28.16 13.52 13.38
N LEU A 349 -27.43 12.74 12.57
CA LEU A 349 -27.09 11.35 12.86
C LEU A 349 -25.86 11.17 13.76
N TRP A 350 -25.11 12.22 14.09
CA TRP A 350 -23.89 12.12 14.91
C TRP A 350 -23.90 13.10 16.08
N GLY A 351 -23.17 12.75 17.14
CA GLY A 351 -23.07 13.52 18.38
C GLY A 351 -24.17 13.18 19.38
N ASP A 352 -24.35 14.07 20.37
CA ASP A 352 -25.35 13.90 21.42
C ASP A 352 -26.76 14.33 20.95
N MET A 353 -27.21 13.70 19.86
CA MET A 353 -28.53 13.87 19.28
C MET A 353 -29.35 12.60 19.49
N TYR A 354 -30.58 12.75 19.96
CA TYR A 354 -31.51 11.68 20.28
C TYR A 354 -32.78 11.83 19.44
N PHE A 355 -33.40 10.71 19.05
CA PHE A 355 -34.66 10.74 18.33
C PHE A 355 -35.84 10.50 19.28
N HIS A 356 -36.90 11.29 19.11
CA HIS A 356 -38.10 11.17 19.93
C HIS A 356 -39.24 10.54 19.11
N ASN A 357 -39.53 9.26 19.36
CA ASN A 357 -40.51 8.48 18.60
C ASN A 357 -41.90 9.13 18.47
N LYS A 358 -42.43 9.73 19.55
CA LYS A 358 -43.78 10.36 19.50
C LYS A 358 -43.84 11.68 18.73
N SER A 359 -42.82 12.55 18.88
CA SER A 359 -42.80 13.87 18.24
C SER A 359 -42.11 13.86 16.88
N ARG A 360 -41.46 12.74 16.51
CA ARG A 360 -40.72 12.53 15.26
C ARG A 360 -39.65 13.62 15.04
N LYS A 361 -39.06 14.10 16.14
CA LYS A 361 -38.07 15.19 16.16
C LYS A 361 -36.78 14.75 16.85
N PHE A 362 -35.69 15.34 16.41
CA PHE A 362 -34.39 15.20 17.03
C PHE A 362 -34.22 16.19 18.17
N THR A 363 -33.72 15.73 19.31
CA THR A 363 -33.48 16.53 20.51
C THR A 363 -32.07 16.30 21.03
N LYS A 364 -31.41 17.35 21.52
CA LYS A 364 -30.09 17.24 22.16
C LYS A 364 -30.15 16.64 23.56
N LYS A 365 -31.31 16.72 24.21
CA LYS A 365 -31.54 16.10 25.52
C LYS A 365 -32.14 14.70 25.31
N PRO A 366 -31.74 13.72 26.12
CA PRO A 366 -32.32 12.40 26.05
C PRO A 366 -33.81 12.47 26.41
N PRO A 367 -34.73 11.99 25.56
CA PRO A 367 -36.17 12.05 25.82
C PRO A 367 -36.61 11.14 26.97
N HIS A 368 -35.85 10.09 27.26
CA HIS A 368 -36.03 9.18 28.38
C HIS A 368 -34.68 8.58 28.81
N SER A 369 -34.61 8.00 30.01
CA SER A 369 -33.33 7.55 30.61
C SER A 369 -32.58 6.49 29.80
N SER A 370 -33.28 5.68 29.00
CA SER A 370 -32.71 4.65 28.12
C SER A 370 -32.66 5.06 26.65
N ALA A 371 -32.85 6.34 26.35
CA ALA A 371 -32.83 6.82 24.98
C ALA A 371 -31.42 6.68 24.40
N GLN A 372 -31.34 6.09 23.22
CA GLN A 372 -30.08 5.93 22.52
C GLN A 372 -29.80 7.14 21.63
N ARG A 373 -28.53 7.32 21.28
CA ARG A 373 -28.13 8.35 20.32
C ARG A 373 -28.63 7.95 18.94
N SER A 374 -28.94 8.94 18.12
CA SER A 374 -29.32 8.79 16.71
C SER A 374 -28.37 7.89 15.92
N PHE A 375 -27.05 8.06 16.07
CA PHE A 375 -26.07 7.18 15.43
C PHE A 375 -26.25 5.71 15.82
N VAL A 376 -26.54 5.46 17.09
CA VAL A 376 -26.70 4.10 17.61
C VAL A 376 -28.00 3.51 17.08
N GLU A 377 -29.11 4.24 17.20
CA GLU A 377 -30.45 3.76 16.81
C GLU A 377 -30.60 3.56 15.30
N PHE A 378 -30.06 4.48 14.48
CA PHE A 378 -30.26 4.46 13.02
C PHE A 378 -29.10 3.87 12.21
N ILE A 379 -27.91 3.71 12.78
CA ILE A 379 -26.76 3.17 12.02
C ILE A 379 -26.26 1.89 12.69
N LEU A 380 -25.82 1.95 13.94
CA LEU A 380 -25.21 0.79 14.58
C LEU A 380 -26.21 -0.32 14.86
N GLU A 381 -27.39 -0.05 15.42
CA GLU A 381 -28.36 -1.12 15.72
C GLU A 381 -28.79 -1.91 14.47
N PRO A 382 -29.15 -1.29 13.33
CA PRO A 382 -29.43 -2.03 12.10
C PRO A 382 -28.24 -2.87 11.62
N LEU A 383 -27.02 -2.33 11.68
CA LEU A 383 -25.82 -3.09 11.31
C LEU A 383 -25.60 -4.26 12.26
N TYR A 384 -25.66 -4.06 13.57
CA TYR A 384 -25.52 -5.13 14.56
C TYR A 384 -26.56 -6.24 14.37
N LYS A 385 -27.81 -5.87 14.09
CA LYS A 385 -28.87 -6.84 13.78
C LYS A 385 -28.55 -7.64 12.51
N LEU A 386 -28.09 -6.96 11.45
CA LEU A 386 -27.70 -7.63 10.20
C LEU A 386 -26.56 -8.64 10.43
N PHE A 387 -25.49 -8.22 11.11
CA PHE A 387 -24.37 -9.09 11.44
C PHE A 387 -24.79 -10.26 12.35
N ALA A 388 -25.63 -10.02 13.37
CA ALA A 388 -26.11 -11.05 14.26
C ALA A 388 -26.99 -12.09 13.54
N GLN A 389 -27.87 -11.64 12.64
CA GLN A 389 -28.74 -12.52 11.85
C GLN A 389 -27.93 -13.41 10.90
N VAL A 390 -26.91 -12.86 10.23
CA VAL A 390 -26.06 -13.63 9.31
C VAL A 390 -25.10 -14.58 10.03
N VAL A 391 -24.67 -14.27 11.25
CA VAL A 391 -23.74 -15.14 12.00
C VAL A 391 -24.48 -16.19 12.84
N GLY A 392 -25.68 -15.88 13.35
CA GLY A 392 -26.43 -16.74 14.28
C GLY A 392 -27.60 -17.49 13.66
N ASP A 393 -28.40 -16.83 12.80
CA ASP A 393 -29.76 -17.26 12.44
C ASP A 393 -29.97 -17.38 10.92
N VAL A 394 -28.96 -17.88 10.19
CA VAL A 394 -28.97 -17.98 8.72
C VAL A 394 -30.15 -18.82 8.20
N ASP A 395 -30.47 -19.91 8.89
CA ASP A 395 -31.46 -20.90 8.41
C ASP A 395 -32.90 -20.60 8.86
N THR A 396 -33.10 -19.67 9.79
CA THR A 396 -34.40 -19.45 10.46
C THR A 396 -35.05 -18.14 10.02
N THR A 397 -34.45 -17.00 10.37
CA THR A 397 -35.07 -15.66 10.24
C THR A 397 -34.37 -14.77 9.22
N LEU A 398 -33.23 -15.18 8.68
CA LEU A 398 -32.47 -14.38 7.71
C LEU A 398 -33.29 -14.07 6.45
N ALA A 399 -34.06 -15.02 5.92
CA ALA A 399 -34.86 -14.80 4.71
C ALA A 399 -35.92 -13.69 4.90
N ASP A 400 -36.56 -13.63 6.06
CA ASP A 400 -37.57 -12.62 6.39
C ASP A 400 -36.92 -11.25 6.57
N THR A 401 -35.79 -11.17 7.28
CA THR A 401 -35.05 -9.91 7.45
C THR A 401 -34.49 -9.36 6.14
N LEU A 402 -33.99 -10.23 5.25
CA LEU A 402 -33.57 -9.83 3.91
C LEU A 402 -34.75 -9.32 3.07
N ALA A 403 -35.94 -9.91 3.22
CA ALA A 403 -37.15 -9.43 2.57
C ALA A 403 -37.56 -8.03 3.08
N GLU A 404 -37.46 -7.76 4.38
CA GLU A 404 -37.69 -6.42 4.96
C GLU A 404 -36.72 -5.37 4.41
N LEU A 405 -35.46 -5.75 4.16
CA LEU A 405 -34.42 -4.88 3.61
C LEU A 405 -34.45 -4.80 2.06
N ASN A 406 -35.41 -5.45 1.41
CA ASN A 406 -35.51 -5.58 -0.06
C ASN A 406 -34.27 -6.21 -0.72
N ILE A 407 -33.51 -7.04 0.00
CA ILE A 407 -32.32 -7.72 -0.51
C ILE A 407 -32.73 -9.10 -1.03
N ARG A 408 -32.52 -9.33 -2.33
CA ARG A 408 -32.74 -10.64 -2.94
C ARG A 408 -31.45 -11.44 -2.89
N VAL A 409 -31.50 -12.67 -2.37
CA VAL A 409 -30.38 -13.62 -2.33
C VAL A 409 -30.83 -14.93 -2.97
N THR A 410 -29.99 -15.50 -3.84
CA THR A 410 -30.30 -16.77 -4.51
C THR A 410 -30.09 -17.96 -3.57
N LYS A 411 -30.69 -19.11 -3.90
CA LYS A 411 -30.52 -20.33 -3.09
C LYS A 411 -29.08 -20.87 -3.09
N GLU A 412 -28.29 -20.53 -4.09
CA GLU A 412 -26.88 -20.93 -4.18
C GLU A 412 -26.02 -20.04 -3.28
N GLU A 413 -26.26 -18.72 -3.32
CA GLU A 413 -25.59 -17.75 -2.46
C GLU A 413 -25.85 -18.01 -0.97
N MET A 414 -27.07 -18.43 -0.60
CA MET A 414 -27.41 -18.78 0.79
C MET A 414 -26.62 -20.00 1.32
N LYS A 415 -26.04 -20.83 0.44
CA LYS A 415 -25.21 -21.98 0.85
C LYS A 415 -23.74 -21.62 1.06
N CYS A 416 -23.34 -20.38 0.76
CA CYS A 416 -21.97 -19.94 0.97
C CYS A 416 -21.62 -19.91 2.46
N ASN A 417 -20.32 -19.94 2.75
CA ASN A 417 -19.83 -19.74 4.10
C ASN A 417 -20.27 -18.36 4.64
N ILE A 418 -20.34 -18.25 5.97
CA ILE A 418 -20.83 -17.06 6.67
C ILE A 418 -20.11 -15.79 6.22
N ARG A 419 -18.78 -15.84 6.03
CA ARG A 419 -17.98 -14.65 5.66
C ARG A 419 -18.29 -14.14 4.24
N PRO A 420 -18.19 -14.97 3.16
CA PRO A 420 -18.65 -14.56 1.83
C PRO A 420 -20.12 -14.13 1.79
N LEU A 421 -20.99 -14.83 2.52
CA LEU A 421 -22.42 -14.49 2.58
C LEU A 421 -22.64 -13.12 3.21
N LEU A 422 -21.97 -12.82 4.32
CA LEU A 422 -22.07 -11.54 5.00
C LEU A 422 -21.58 -10.41 4.09
N ARG A 423 -20.45 -10.62 3.42
CA ARG A 423 -19.94 -9.69 2.43
C ARG A 423 -20.96 -9.42 1.31
N LEU A 424 -21.56 -10.46 0.74
CA LEU A 424 -22.54 -10.32 -0.33
C LEU A 424 -23.78 -9.54 0.13
N ILE A 425 -24.30 -9.85 1.32
CA ILE A 425 -25.46 -9.17 1.89
C ILE A 425 -25.14 -7.70 2.17
N CYS A 426 -23.98 -7.41 2.76
CA CYS A 426 -23.54 -6.05 3.04
C CYS A 426 -23.32 -5.23 1.78
N ASN A 427 -22.71 -5.81 0.74
CA ASN A 427 -22.58 -5.19 -0.58
C ASN A 427 -23.94 -4.84 -1.18
N ARG A 428 -24.95 -5.71 -1.05
CA ARG A 428 -26.30 -5.43 -1.57
C ARG A 428 -27.08 -4.44 -0.71
N PHE A 429 -26.83 -4.41 0.60
CA PHE A 429 -27.51 -3.51 1.53
C PHE A 429 -27.02 -2.07 1.39
N ILE A 430 -25.69 -1.86 1.42
CA ILE A 430 -25.09 -0.53 1.38
C ILE A 430 -24.86 -0.08 -0.06
N GLY A 431 -24.54 -1.02 -0.96
CA GLY A 431 -24.25 -0.75 -2.35
C GLY A 431 -22.82 -0.28 -2.58
N ASP A 432 -22.68 0.60 -3.56
CA ASP A 432 -21.42 1.19 -3.99
C ASP A 432 -20.75 2.05 -2.91
N PHE A 433 -19.43 2.20 -2.99
CA PHE A 433 -18.60 3.01 -2.08
C PHE A 433 -18.76 4.52 -2.35
N CYS A 434 -19.97 4.96 -2.69
CA CYS A 434 -20.31 6.34 -3.00
C CYS A 434 -20.03 7.30 -1.83
N GLY A 435 -20.12 6.83 -0.58
CA GLY A 435 -19.77 7.64 0.59
C GLY A 435 -18.29 8.03 0.66
N PHE A 436 -17.40 7.13 0.21
CA PHE A 436 -15.97 7.42 0.10
C PHE A 436 -15.70 8.47 -1.00
N VAL A 437 -16.36 8.30 -2.16
CA VAL A 437 -16.25 9.25 -3.27
C VAL A 437 -16.73 10.64 -2.86
N ASP A 438 -17.89 10.75 -2.21
CA ASP A 438 -18.46 12.02 -1.72
C ASP A 438 -17.51 12.72 -0.75
N MET A 439 -16.93 11.95 0.18
CA MET A 439 -15.93 12.45 1.12
C MET A 439 -14.70 13.00 0.39
N CYS A 440 -14.16 12.27 -0.58
CA CYS A 440 -13.01 12.73 -1.37
C CYS A 440 -13.36 13.95 -2.22
N VAL A 441 -14.52 13.98 -2.87
CA VAL A 441 -14.93 15.08 -3.75
C VAL A 441 -15.20 16.37 -2.97
N GLU A 442 -15.82 16.30 -1.79
CA GLU A 442 -16.15 17.47 -0.97
C GLU A 442 -14.95 18.04 -0.20
N HIS A 443 -14.01 17.19 0.24
CA HIS A 443 -12.92 17.62 1.13
C HIS A 443 -11.54 17.66 0.49
N ILE A 444 -11.31 16.90 -0.58
CA ILE A 444 -10.07 16.94 -1.35
C ILE A 444 -10.32 17.81 -2.57
N GLN A 445 -9.49 18.84 -2.71
CA GLN A 445 -9.55 19.79 -3.82
C GLN A 445 -9.21 19.09 -5.13
N SER A 446 -9.78 19.58 -6.23
CA SER A 446 -9.32 19.14 -7.56
C SER A 446 -7.87 19.58 -7.80
N PRO A 447 -7.12 18.90 -8.68
CA PRO A 447 -5.77 19.31 -9.06
C PRO A 447 -5.68 20.78 -9.46
N LEU A 448 -6.68 21.28 -10.19
CA LEU A 448 -6.76 22.68 -10.61
C LEU A 448 -6.91 23.64 -9.41
N GLU A 449 -7.75 23.31 -8.44
CA GLU A 449 -7.96 24.15 -7.25
C GLU A 449 -6.79 24.07 -6.27
N ASN A 450 -6.13 22.91 -6.17
CA ASN A 450 -5.00 22.68 -5.26
C ASN A 450 -3.65 23.10 -5.84
N ALA A 451 -3.57 23.32 -7.17
CA ALA A 451 -2.33 23.63 -7.88
C ALA A 451 -1.52 24.72 -7.17
N GLN A 452 -2.16 25.82 -6.79
CA GLN A 452 -1.48 26.92 -6.11
C GLN A 452 -0.79 26.50 -4.80
N SER A 453 -1.50 25.77 -3.94
CA SER A 453 -0.96 25.32 -2.63
C SER A 453 0.22 24.37 -2.83
N LYS A 454 0.08 23.45 -3.78
CA LYS A 454 1.04 22.40 -4.08
C LYS A 454 2.30 22.94 -4.75
N ILE A 455 2.16 23.77 -5.77
CA ILE A 455 3.28 24.41 -6.47
C ILE A 455 4.04 25.31 -5.49
N ASP A 456 3.35 26.09 -4.66
CA ASP A 456 4.00 26.95 -3.67
C ASP A 456 4.80 26.17 -2.61
N HIS A 457 4.47 24.89 -2.39
CA HIS A 457 5.17 24.03 -1.46
C HIS A 457 6.33 23.27 -2.09
N ILE A 458 6.14 22.75 -3.31
CA ILE A 458 7.06 21.80 -3.96
C ILE A 458 8.00 22.49 -4.95
N TYR A 459 7.52 23.46 -5.72
CA TYR A 459 8.29 24.05 -6.81
C TYR A 459 9.32 25.06 -6.30
N THR A 460 10.58 24.87 -6.68
CA THR A 460 11.71 25.71 -6.24
C THR A 460 12.00 26.90 -7.16
N GLY A 461 11.35 26.97 -8.32
CA GLY A 461 11.57 28.03 -9.30
C GLY A 461 10.88 29.36 -8.96
N VAL A 462 11.03 30.34 -9.85
CA VAL A 462 10.54 31.70 -9.65
C VAL A 462 9.04 31.78 -9.95
N LYS A 463 8.26 32.38 -9.04
CA LYS A 463 6.79 32.52 -9.16
C LYS A 463 6.33 33.41 -10.32
N GLU A 464 7.21 34.28 -10.82
CA GLU A 464 6.93 35.19 -11.94
C GLU A 464 7.19 34.54 -13.31
N SER A 465 7.69 33.30 -13.34
CA SER A 465 7.93 32.58 -14.59
C SER A 465 6.61 32.23 -15.29
N GLY A 466 6.62 32.19 -16.62
CA GLY A 466 5.49 31.67 -17.40
C GLY A 466 5.12 30.24 -16.98
N ILE A 467 6.14 29.42 -16.69
CA ILE A 467 5.97 28.03 -16.22
C ILE A 467 5.15 27.97 -14.93
N TYR A 468 5.34 28.90 -13.98
CA TYR A 468 4.53 28.93 -12.75
C TYR A 468 3.05 29.21 -13.05
N GLN A 469 2.76 30.15 -13.94
CA GLN A 469 1.39 30.46 -14.35
C GLN A 469 0.75 29.29 -15.11
N ASP A 470 1.52 28.63 -15.97
CA ASP A 470 1.08 27.47 -16.74
C ASP A 470 0.72 26.29 -15.82
N MET A 471 1.56 26.02 -14.81
CA MET A 471 1.29 25.00 -13.79
C MET A 471 0.06 25.35 -12.93
N LEU A 472 -0.10 26.62 -12.56
CA LEU A 472 -1.24 27.08 -11.75
C LEU A 472 -2.57 26.88 -12.48
N ASN A 473 -2.59 27.10 -13.79
CA ASN A 473 -3.78 26.88 -14.62
C ASN A 473 -3.98 25.40 -15.01
N CYS A 474 -3.00 24.53 -14.74
CA CYS A 474 -2.97 23.14 -15.22
C CYS A 474 -3.28 23.06 -16.72
N ASP A 475 -2.65 23.92 -17.53
CA ASP A 475 -2.92 24.00 -18.97
C ASP A 475 -2.31 22.79 -19.71
N GLN A 476 -3.17 22.05 -20.42
CA GLN A 476 -2.80 20.87 -21.20
C GLN A 476 -1.92 21.20 -22.42
N ASN A 477 -1.98 22.45 -22.91
CA ASN A 477 -1.26 22.87 -24.12
C ASN A 477 0.04 23.62 -23.83
N ALA A 478 0.36 23.84 -22.56
CA ALA A 478 1.53 24.59 -22.14
C ALA A 478 2.80 23.70 -22.12
N GLN A 479 3.90 24.25 -21.62
CA GLN A 479 5.16 23.52 -21.52
C GLN A 479 5.02 22.31 -20.58
N LEU A 480 5.40 21.13 -21.07
CA LEU A 480 5.30 19.88 -20.31
C LEU A 480 6.18 19.94 -19.05
N MET A 481 5.53 19.83 -17.89
CA MET A 481 6.11 19.67 -16.56
C MET A 481 5.45 18.45 -15.92
N VAL A 482 6.24 17.51 -15.42
CA VAL A 482 5.77 16.25 -14.81
C VAL A 482 6.06 16.24 -13.32
#